data_AF-A0A5C5Q9Y0-F1
#
_entry.id   AF-A0A5C5Q9Y0-F1
#
_cell.length_a   1.000
_cell.length_b   1.000
_cell.length_c   1.000
_cell.angle_alpha   90.00
_cell.angle_beta   90.00
_cell.angle_gamma   90.00
#
_symmetry.space_group_name_H-M   'P 1'
#
loop_
_entity.id
_entity.type
_entity.pdbx_description
1 polymer ?
#
loop_
_entity_poly.entity_id
_entity_poly.type
_entity_poly.pdbx_seq_one_letter_code
_entity_poly.pdbx_strand_id
1 'polypeptide(L)' 'MVQECLQPGVSISSAAISHGIDANVIRRWLPLYRDQPPATLPAFVPIKLCRTSA' A
#
# COMPACT_ATOMS: atom_id res chain seq x y z
N MET A 1 4.84 2.65 4.45
CA MET A 1 4.58 2.52 5.90
C MET A 1 4.14 1.12 6.28
N VAL A 2 2.85 0.74 6.24
CA VAL A 2 2.43 -0.62 6.69
C VAL A 2 2.99 -1.71 5.78
N GLN A 3 2.96 -1.51 4.46
CA GLN A 3 3.49 -2.47 3.47
C GLN A 3 4.99 -2.77 3.65
N GLU A 4 5.75 -1.84 4.20
CA GLU A 4 7.17 -2.02 4.48
C GLU A 4 7.37 -2.95 5.69
N CYS A 5 6.50 -2.86 6.70
CA CYS A 5 6.43 -3.79 7.83
C CYS A 5 5.94 -5.19 7.45
N LEU A 6 5.34 -5.36 6.26
CA LEU A 6 4.97 -6.68 5.75
C LEU A 6 6.17 -7.41 5.11
N GLN A 7 7.30 -6.73 4.88
CA GLN A 7 8.50 -7.39 4.37
C GLN A 7 9.18 -8.22 5.48
N PRO A 8 9.62 -9.45 5.17
CA PRO A 8 10.34 -10.27 6.13
C PRO A 8 11.64 -9.58 6.56
N GLY A 9 11.81 -9.38 7.86
CA GLY A 9 13.00 -8.73 8.45
C GLY A 9 12.82 -7.26 8.83
N VAL A 10 11.71 -6.62 8.44
CA VAL A 10 11.40 -5.24 8.86
C VAL A 10 10.57 -5.26 10.14
N SER A 11 11.07 -4.67 11.22
CA SER A 11 10.31 -4.53 12.45
C SER A 11 9.39 -3.31 12.40
N ILE A 12 8.19 -3.44 12.98
CA ILE A 12 7.21 -2.35 13.08
C ILE A 12 7.82 -1.11 13.74
N SER A 13 8.66 -1.31 14.77
CA SER A 13 9.36 -0.23 15.47
C SER A 13 10.38 0.47 14.58
N SER A 14 11.11 -0.27 13.74
CA SER A 14 12.08 0.31 12.79
C SER A 14 11.36 1.16 11.74
N ALA A 15 10.26 0.64 11.18
CA ALA A 15 9.44 1.40 10.23
C ALA A 15 8.81 2.64 10.89
N ALA A 16 8.31 2.52 12.12
CA ALA A 16 7.81 3.65 12.91
C ALA A 16 8.86 4.77 13.06
N ILE A 17 10.09 4.42 13.44
CA ILE A 17 11.18 5.38 13.61
C ILE A 17 11.57 6.03 12.28
N SER A 18 11.70 5.24 11.21
CA SER A 18 12.04 5.73 9.87
C SER A 18 11.03 6.75 9.34
N HIS A 19 9.75 6.55 9.69
CA HIS A 19 8.64 7.39 9.23
C HIS A 19 8.18 8.44 10.25
N GLY A 20 8.75 8.46 11.46
CA GLY A 20 8.36 9.38 12.55
C GLY A 20 6.94 9.16 13.08
N ILE A 21 6.44 7.91 13.09
CA ILE A 21 5.07 7.56 13.46
C ILE A 21 5.05 6.61 14.64
N ASP A 22 4.08 6.74 15.54
CA ASP A 22 3.86 5.80 16.63
C ASP A 22 3.65 4.36 16.14
N ALA A 23 4.46 3.43 16.65
CA ALA A 23 4.35 2.00 16.35
C ALA A 23 2.96 1.43 16.67
N ASN A 24 2.23 2.04 17.61
CA ASN A 24 0.87 1.65 17.95
C ASN A 24 -0.13 1.88 16.79
N VAL A 25 0.05 2.95 16.02
CA VAL A 25 -0.76 3.24 14.83
C VAL A 25 -0.54 2.15 13.78
N ILE A 26 0.73 1.81 13.54
CA ILE A 26 1.10 0.77 12.57
C ILE A 26 0.56 -0.60 12.99
N ARG A 27 0.58 -0.94 14.28
CA ARG A 27 0.00 -2.21 14.80
C ARG A 27 -1.51 -2.29 14.60
N ARG A 28 -2.25 -1.18 14.71
CA ARG A 28 -3.70 -1.15 14.43
C ARG A 28 -4.00 -1.27 12.93
N TRP A 29 -3.12 -0.78 12.07
CA TRP A 29 -3.31 -0.83 10.62
C TRP A 29 -2.88 -2.16 9.98
N LEU A 30 -1.98 -2.92 10.63
CA LEU A 30 -1.45 -4.16 10.08
C LEU A 30 -2.52 -5.24 9.79
N PRO A 31 -3.52 -5.49 10.68
CA PRO A 31 -4.62 -6.41 10.37
C PRO A 31 -5.48 -5.93 9.20
N LEU A 32 -5.80 -4.63 9.16
CA LEU A 32 -6.60 -4.03 8.08
C LEU A 32 -5.95 -4.23 6.71
N TYR A 33 -4.62 -4.16 6.65
CA TYR A 33 -3.85 -4.34 5.42
C TYR A 33 -3.64 -5.82 5.05
N ARG A 34 -3.60 -6.72 6.05
CA ARG A 34 -3.53 -8.19 5.87
C ARG A 34 -4.84 -8.77 5.35
N ASP A 35 -5.96 -8.27 5.87
CA ASP A 35 -7.31 -8.69 5.47
C ASP A 35 -7.78 -7.96 4.20
N GLN A 36 -7.04 -6.95 3.74
CA GLN A 36 -7.30 -6.36 2.45
C GLN A 36 -6.87 -7.36 1.36
N PRO A 37 -7.79 -7.81 0.49
CA PRO A 37 -7.38 -8.58 -0.67
C PRO A 37 -6.34 -7.76 -1.44
N PRO A 38 -5.26 -8.39 -1.94
CA PRO A 38 -4.25 -7.67 -2.71
C PRO A 38 -4.99 -6.90 -3.79
N ALA A 39 -4.76 -5.58 -3.84
CA ALA A 39 -5.43 -4.72 -4.80
C ALA A 39 -5.20 -5.32 -6.18
N THR A 40 -6.24 -5.96 -6.72
CA THR A 40 -6.19 -6.57 -8.04
C THR A 40 -6.29 -5.41 -9.01
N LEU A 41 -5.13 -4.81 -9.29
CA LEU A 41 -5.05 -3.76 -10.27
C LEU A 41 -5.43 -4.38 -11.62
N PRO A 42 -6.37 -3.78 -12.36
CA PRO A 42 -6.72 -4.27 -13.68
C PRO A 42 -5.47 -4.21 -14.56
N ALA A 43 -5.14 -5.31 -15.24
CA ALA A 43 -3.98 -5.39 -16.13
C ALA A 43 -4.04 -4.37 -17.29
N PHE A 44 -5.25 -3.89 -17.62
CA PHE A 44 -5.48 -2.91 -18.67
C PHE A 44 -6.48 -1.86 -18.23
N VAL A 45 -6.11 -0.59 -18.37
CA VAL A 45 -7.01 0.55 -18.21
C VAL A 45 -7.39 1.04 -19.61
N PRO A 46 -8.68 1.03 -19.99
CA PRO A 46 -9.10 1.49 -21.31
C PRO A 46 -8.93 3.01 -21.42
N ILE A 47 -8.15 3.45 -22.40
CA ILE A 47 -7.98 4.87 -22.73
C ILE A 47 -8.99 5.24 -23.80
N LYS A 48 -9.83 6.25 -23.53
CA LYS A 48 -10.76 6.80 -24.53
C LYS A 48 -9.99 7.70 -25.50
N LEU A 49 -9.76 7.22 -26.72
CA LEU A 49 -9.20 8.02 -27.80
C LEU A 49 -10.33 8.81 -28.47
N CYS A 50 -10.35 10.13 -28.27
CA CYS A 50 -11.17 11.02 -29.07
C CYS A 50 -10.53 11.13 -30.47
N ARG A 51 -11.15 10.50 -31.47
CA ARG A 51 -10.74 10.66 -32.87
C ARG A 51 -11.03 12.09 -33.29
N THR A 52 -9.99 12.89 -33.45
CA THR A 52 -10.08 14.19 -34.11
C THR A 52 -10.23 13.92 -35.60
N SER A 53 -11.38 14.29 -36.16
CA SER A 53 -11.60 14.30 -37.61
C SER A 53 -10.72 15.36 -38.25
N ALA A 54 -10.05 14.98 -39.34
CA ALA A 54 -9.43 15.93 -40.27
C ALA A 54 -10.52 16.73 -41.01
#